data_AF-A0A7X7P4P0-F1
#
_entry.id   AF-A0A7X7P4P0-F1
#
_cell.length_a   1.000
_cell.length_b   1.000
_cell.length_c   1.000
_cell.angle_alpha   90.00
_cell.angle_beta   90.00
_cell.angle_gamma   90.00
#
_symmetry.space_group_name_H-M   'P 1'
#
loop_
_entity.id
_entity.type
_entity.pdbx_description
1 polymer ?
#
loop_
_entity_poly.entity_id
_entity_poly.type
_entity_poly.pdbx_seq_one_letter_code
_entity_poly.pdbx_strand_id
1 'polypeptide(L)'
;MCWPIIGGFWAEAAMRGGRPDLFCRELTTLAGSAVEHDGEFFELYDSRTGAIDGGFQPVGPHGVHYGSCHHQTWSATAFLRMVFRVLLGMHFTAGQMRLQPMLPPEITRVELSDLPWRNKRLRIIVSNGGSTVEQSEER
;
A
#
# COMPACT_ATOMS: atom_id res chain seq x y z
N MET A 1 -9.90 6.85 14.91
CA MET A 1 -10.29 6.21 13.63
C MET A 1 -9.18 6.42 12.63
N CYS A 2 -8.76 5.35 11.96
CA CYS A 2 -7.81 5.32 10.86
C CYS A 2 -8.48 4.75 9.60
N TRP A 3 -8.31 5.44 8.47
CA TRP A 3 -8.74 4.99 7.14
C TRP A 3 -7.50 4.50 6.37
N PRO A 4 -7.40 3.22 5.98
CA PRO A 4 -6.23 2.72 5.26
C PRO A 4 -5.95 3.45 3.95
N ILE A 5 -7.00 3.92 3.26
CA ILE A 5 -6.83 4.75 2.06
C ILE A 5 -5.99 6.00 2.34
N ILE A 6 -6.25 6.68 3.45
CA ILE A 6 -5.46 7.84 3.88
C ILE A 6 -4.06 7.41 4.30
N GLY A 7 -3.94 6.28 5.01
CA GLY A 7 -2.65 5.68 5.39
C GLY A 7 -1.75 5.43 4.19
N GLY A 8 -2.26 4.85 3.10
CA GLY A 8 -1.48 4.59 1.88
C GLY A 8 -0.99 5.87 1.18
N PHE A 9 -1.81 6.93 1.14
CA PHE A 9 -1.36 8.23 0.63
C PHE A 9 -0.31 8.88 1.54
N TRP A 10 -0.53 8.80 2.86
CA TRP A 10 0.41 9.32 3.84
C TRP A 10 1.75 8.60 3.79
N ALA A 11 1.75 7.27 3.67
CA ALA A 11 2.96 6.46 3.55
C ALA A 11 3.79 6.84 2.32
N GLU A 12 3.17 7.02 1.14
CA GLU A 12 3.89 7.50 -0.05
C GLU A 12 4.44 8.93 0.17
N ALA A 13 3.65 9.82 0.79
CA ALA A 13 4.10 11.17 1.09
C ALA A 13 5.27 11.19 2.08
N ALA A 14 5.24 10.35 3.12
CA ALA A 14 6.31 10.20 4.09
C ALA A 14 7.59 9.70 3.42
N MET A 15 7.49 8.71 2.53
CA MET A 15 8.62 8.25 1.74
C MET A 15 9.24 9.38 0.90
N ARG A 16 8.41 10.15 0.19
CA ARG A 16 8.87 11.33 -0.58
C ARG A 16 9.52 12.39 0.30
N GLY A 17 9.08 12.51 1.55
CA GLY A 17 9.64 13.40 2.56
C GLY A 17 10.91 12.88 3.24
N GLY A 18 11.47 11.75 2.79
CA GLY A 18 12.67 11.17 3.40
C GLY A 18 12.42 10.47 4.74
N ARG A 19 11.20 9.97 4.95
CA ARG A 19 10.79 9.21 6.15
C ARG A 19 10.43 7.77 5.81
N PRO A 20 11.43 6.95 5.43
CA PRO A 20 11.22 5.54 5.10
C PRO A 20 10.70 4.74 6.30
N ASP A 21 11.05 5.15 7.52
CA ASP A 21 10.57 4.54 8.77
C ASP A 21 9.04 4.60 8.90
N LEU A 22 8.44 5.74 8.54
CA LEU A 22 7.00 5.93 8.57
C LEU A 22 6.29 5.13 7.47
N PHE A 23 6.89 5.09 6.27
CA PHE A 23 6.40 4.22 5.20
C PHE A 23 6.41 2.74 5.62
N CYS A 24 7.53 2.25 6.16
CA CYS A 24 7.67 0.86 6.60
C CYS A 24 6.62 0.52 7.65
N ARG A 25 6.38 1.42 8.62
CA ARG A 25 5.35 1.24 9.64
C ARG A 25 3.97 1.05 9.04
N GLU A 26 3.54 1.89 8.09
CA GLU A 26 2.21 1.75 7.47
C GLU A 26 2.08 0.49 6.65
N LEU A 27 3.11 0.19 5.85
CA LEU A 27 3.14 -1.01 5.03
C LEU A 27 2.98 -2.26 5.89
N THR A 28 3.75 -2.39 6.96
CA THR A 28 3.70 -3.55 7.85
C THR A 28 2.44 -3.58 8.70
N THR A 29 1.95 -2.43 9.17
CA THR A 29 0.69 -2.35 9.93
C THR A 29 -0.49 -2.84 9.09
N LEU A 30 -0.61 -2.34 7.86
CA LEU A 30 -1.72 -2.70 6.99
C LEU A 30 -1.59 -4.14 6.46
N ALA A 31 -0.37 -4.58 6.13
CA ALA A 31 -0.12 -5.98 5.76
C ALA A 31 -0.43 -6.94 6.92
N GLY A 32 0.00 -6.60 8.15
CA GLY A 32 -0.25 -7.38 9.35
C GLY A 32 -1.74 -7.53 9.62
N SER A 33 -2.51 -6.43 9.54
CA SER A 33 -3.96 -6.48 9.67
C SER A 33 -4.61 -7.38 8.61
N ALA A 34 -4.19 -7.28 7.34
CA ALA A 34 -4.70 -8.17 6.30
C ALA A 34 -4.37 -9.65 6.59
N VAL A 35 -3.16 -9.96 7.07
CA VAL A 35 -2.76 -11.32 7.46
C VAL A 35 -3.61 -11.85 8.63
N GLU A 36 -3.87 -11.03 9.64
CA GLU A 36 -4.71 -11.39 10.80
C GLU A 36 -6.18 -11.62 10.42
N HIS A 37 -6.60 -11.17 9.24
CA HIS A 37 -7.98 -11.23 8.75
C HIS A 37 -8.08 -11.91 7.38
N ASP A 38 -7.33 -12.98 7.16
CA ASP A 38 -7.44 -13.86 5.97
C ASP A 38 -7.33 -13.13 4.61
N GLY A 39 -6.54 -12.05 4.58
CA GLY A 39 -6.33 -11.20 3.40
C GLY A 39 -7.39 -10.12 3.20
N GLU A 40 -8.33 -9.94 4.13
CA GLU A 40 -9.34 -8.89 4.05
C GLU A 40 -8.81 -7.51 4.41
N PHE A 41 -9.38 -6.50 3.76
CA PHE A 41 -9.16 -5.10 4.07
C PHE A 41 -10.47 -4.46 4.52
N PHE A 42 -10.45 -3.84 5.69
CA PHE A 42 -11.60 -3.15 6.26
C PHE A 42 -11.56 -1.64 5.96
N GLU A 43 -12.71 -1.00 6.04
CA GLU A 43 -12.85 0.44 5.86
C GLU A 43 -12.05 1.21 6.91
N LEU A 44 -12.18 0.77 8.17
CA LEU A 44 -11.80 1.54 9.34
C LEU A 44 -11.25 0.69 10.46
N TYR A 45 -10.30 1.30 11.14
CA TYR A 45 -9.63 0.74 12.30
C TYR A 45 -9.59 1.78 13.42
N ASP A 46 -9.64 1.32 14.67
CA ASP A 46 -9.36 2.16 15.82
C ASP A 46 -7.91 2.64 15.75
N SER A 47 -7.70 3.95 15.95
CA SER A 47 -6.38 4.57 15.76
C SER A 47 -5.39 4.29 16.89
N ARG A 48 -5.87 3.74 18.02
CA ARG A 48 -5.06 3.45 19.20
C ARG A 48 -4.76 1.96 19.31
N THR A 49 -5.75 1.10 19.03
CA THR A 49 -5.63 -0.35 19.18
C THR A 49 -5.38 -1.07 17.87
N GLY A 50 -5.71 -0.47 16.72
CA GLY A 50 -5.68 -1.13 15.41
C GLY A 50 -6.81 -2.14 15.20
N ALA A 51 -7.75 -2.27 16.14
CA ALA A 51 -8.90 -3.15 15.98
C ALA A 51 -9.85 -2.64 14.89
N ILE A 52 -10.53 -3.55 14.20
CA ILE A 52 -11.58 -3.20 13.23
C ILE A 52 -12.68 -2.41 13.95
N ASP A 53 -12.90 -1.16 13.53
CA ASP A 53 -13.87 -0.26 14.17
C ASP A 53 -14.33 0.84 13.20
N GLY A 54 -15.64 0.92 12.94
CA GLY A 54 -16.25 1.94 12.07
C GLY A 54 -16.43 3.29 12.75
N GLY A 55 -16.15 3.38 14.04
CA GLY A 55 -16.09 4.59 14.86
C GLY A 55 -17.43 5.27 15.11
N PHE A 56 -17.38 6.29 15.96
CA PHE A 56 -18.55 7.07 16.38
C PHE A 56 -18.76 8.27 15.47
N GLN A 57 -19.98 8.45 14.96
CA GLN A 57 -20.40 9.65 14.26
C GLN A 57 -21.47 10.38 15.06
N PRO A 58 -21.36 11.71 15.25
CA PRO A 58 -22.33 12.51 15.99
C PRO A 58 -23.57 12.81 15.12
N VAL A 59 -24.21 11.78 14.60
CA VAL A 59 -25.44 11.86 13.80
C VAL A 59 -26.66 11.81 14.71
N GLY A 60 -27.53 12.82 14.61
CA GLY A 60 -28.70 12.96 15.48
C GLY A 60 -28.36 13.29 16.95
N PRO A 61 -29.36 13.27 17.85
CA PRO A 61 -29.22 13.75 19.22
C PRO A 61 -28.34 12.86 20.13
N HIS A 62 -28.04 11.63 19.72
CA HIS A 62 -27.28 10.66 20.54
C HIS A 62 -26.00 10.13 19.86
N GLY A 63 -25.80 10.43 18.56
CA GLY A 63 -24.74 9.82 17.76
C GLY A 63 -24.92 8.31 17.56
N VAL A 64 -24.10 7.73 16.70
CA VAL A 64 -24.14 6.31 16.34
C VAL A 64 -22.70 5.78 16.24
N HIS A 65 -22.45 4.62 16.85
CA HIS A 65 -21.20 3.88 16.66
C HIS A 65 -21.41 2.83 15.58
N TYR A 66 -20.65 2.93 14.49
CA TYR A 66 -20.71 2.03 13.35
C TYR A 66 -19.67 0.91 13.47
N GLY A 67 -20.00 -0.27 12.97
CA GLY A 67 -18.99 -1.27 12.60
C GLY A 67 -18.29 -0.87 11.31
N SER A 68 -17.08 -1.38 11.09
CA SER A 68 -16.36 -1.15 9.83
C SER A 68 -16.89 -2.08 8.74
N CYS A 69 -16.98 -1.58 7.50
CA CYS A 69 -17.25 -2.41 6.35
C CYS A 69 -16.05 -3.31 6.01
N HIS A 70 -16.33 -4.53 5.53
CA HIS A 70 -15.36 -5.52 5.06
C HIS A 70 -15.22 -5.46 3.51
N HIS A 71 -14.28 -6.19 2.92
CA HIS A 71 -14.02 -6.22 1.46
C HIS A 71 -13.81 -4.84 0.81
N GLN A 72 -13.12 -3.94 1.50
CA GLN A 72 -13.05 -2.55 1.06
C GLN A 72 -11.96 -2.30 0.04
N THR A 73 -12.39 -2.06 -1.20
CA THR A 73 -11.48 -1.86 -2.34
C THR A 73 -10.59 -0.62 -2.17
N TRP A 74 -11.07 0.47 -1.55
CA TRP A 74 -10.20 1.62 -1.28
C TRP A 74 -9.04 1.29 -0.34
N SER A 75 -9.25 0.40 0.62
CA SER A 75 -8.22 0.00 1.58
C SER A 75 -7.22 -0.95 0.92
N ALA A 76 -7.72 -1.92 0.14
CA ALA A 76 -6.88 -2.81 -0.65
C ALA A 76 -6.03 -2.05 -1.68
N THR A 77 -6.63 -1.07 -2.37
CA THR A 77 -5.89 -0.24 -3.35
C THR A 77 -4.90 0.72 -2.69
N ALA A 78 -5.10 1.11 -1.43
CA ALA A 78 -4.10 1.81 -0.64
C ALA A 78 -2.84 0.97 -0.42
N PHE A 79 -3.02 -0.31 -0.10
CA PHE A 79 -1.92 -1.26 0.03
C PHE A 79 -1.21 -1.47 -1.31
N LEU A 80 -1.96 -1.72 -2.39
CA LEU A 80 -1.40 -1.83 -3.74
C LEU A 80 -0.64 -0.57 -4.15
N ARG A 81 -1.11 0.62 -3.76
CA ARG A 81 -0.41 1.88 -4.00
C ARG A 81 0.97 1.86 -3.36
N MET A 82 1.11 1.44 -2.10
CA MET A 82 2.41 1.35 -1.44
C MET A 82 3.35 0.36 -2.16
N VAL A 83 2.82 -0.79 -2.58
CA VAL A 83 3.58 -1.78 -3.35
C VAL A 83 4.05 -1.21 -4.70
N PHE A 84 3.14 -0.68 -5.51
CA PHE A 84 3.50 -0.20 -6.85
C PHE A 84 4.30 1.09 -6.83
N ARG A 85 3.95 2.05 -5.96
CA ARG A 85 4.55 3.39 -5.97
C ARG A 85 5.87 3.48 -5.20
N VAL A 86 6.09 2.59 -4.22
CA VAL A 86 7.28 2.66 -3.37
C VAL A 86 8.13 1.41 -3.49
N LEU A 87 7.58 0.21 -3.23
CA LEU A 87 8.39 -1.02 -3.30
C LEU A 87 8.94 -1.27 -4.70
N LEU A 88 8.09 -1.11 -5.72
CA LEU A 88 8.47 -1.19 -7.14
C LEU A 88 8.88 0.18 -7.72
N GLY A 89 8.55 1.27 -7.02
CA GLY A 89 8.94 2.63 -7.41
C GLY A 89 8.34 3.09 -8.74
N MET A 90 7.15 2.63 -9.11
CA MET A 90 6.56 2.86 -10.43
C MET A 90 5.98 4.27 -10.55
N HIS A 91 6.66 5.11 -11.33
CA HIS A 91 6.26 6.48 -11.62
C HIS A 91 5.96 6.66 -13.11
N PHE A 92 4.69 6.93 -13.41
CA PHE A 92 4.23 7.13 -14.77
C PHE A 92 4.27 8.61 -15.15
N THR A 93 4.84 8.91 -16.31
CA THR A 93 4.72 10.19 -17.02
C THR A 93 4.16 9.93 -18.41
N ALA A 94 3.91 10.98 -19.21
CA ALA A 94 3.38 10.82 -20.56
C ALA A 94 4.25 9.86 -21.40
N GLY A 95 3.76 8.63 -21.57
CA GLY A 95 4.40 7.57 -22.33
C GLY A 95 5.66 6.94 -21.72
N GLN A 96 5.96 7.16 -20.45
CA GLN A 96 7.13 6.53 -19.80
C GLN A 96 6.76 6.02 -18.42
N MET A 97 7.43 4.95 -18.01
CA MET A 97 7.43 4.44 -16.65
C MET A 97 8.87 4.52 -16.13
N ARG A 98 9.07 5.24 -15.03
CA ARG A 98 10.33 5.30 -14.30
C ARG A 98 10.22 4.42 -13.06
N LEU A 99 11.31 3.71 -12.74
CA LEU A 99 11.41 2.87 -11.56
C LEU A 99 12.37 3.54 -10.57
N GLN A 100 11.87 3.84 -9.36
CA GLN A 100 12.65 4.39 -8.24
C GLN A 100 12.29 3.63 -6.95
N PRO A 101 12.59 2.32 -6.89
CA PRO A 101 12.12 1.49 -5.79
C PRO A 101 12.86 1.77 -4.49
N MET A 102 12.19 1.47 -3.39
CA MET A 102 12.80 1.35 -2.06
C MET A 102 12.25 0.09 -1.41
N LEU A 103 13.15 -0.78 -0.96
CA LEU A 103 12.76 -1.95 -0.16
C LEU A 103 13.12 -1.72 1.31
N PRO A 104 12.17 -1.92 2.23
CA PRO A 104 12.48 -2.05 3.66
C PRO A 104 13.57 -3.11 3.88
N PRO A 105 14.43 -2.98 4.91
CA PRO A 105 15.48 -3.95 5.21
C PRO A 105 14.99 -5.40 5.32
N GLU A 106 13.75 -5.59 5.76
CA GLU A 106 13.10 -6.89 5.93
C GLU A 106 12.66 -7.52 4.60
N ILE A 107 12.54 -6.73 3.52
CA ILE A 107 12.13 -7.18 2.19
C ILE A 107 13.36 -7.23 1.29
N THR A 108 13.87 -8.43 1.04
CA THR A 108 15.10 -8.63 0.26
C THR A 108 14.87 -8.63 -1.25
N ARG A 109 13.67 -9.02 -1.69
CA ARG A 109 13.31 -9.16 -3.10
C ARG A 109 11.81 -8.97 -3.31
N VAL A 110 11.44 -8.19 -4.32
CA VAL A 110 10.08 -8.07 -4.85
C VAL A 110 10.10 -8.41 -6.32
N GLU A 111 9.16 -9.25 -6.76
CA GLU A 111 8.99 -9.61 -8.16
C GLU A 111 7.56 -9.31 -8.58
N LEU A 112 7.40 -8.53 -9.64
CA LEU A 112 6.15 -8.34 -10.36
C LEU A 112 6.29 -8.96 -11.73
N SER A 113 5.47 -9.96 -12.01
CA SER A 113 5.45 -10.68 -13.28
C SER A 113 4.13 -10.46 -13.99
N ASP A 114 4.14 -10.67 -15.30
CA ASP A 114 2.96 -10.57 -16.16
C ASP A 114 2.24 -9.20 -16.14
N LEU A 115 2.99 -8.11 -15.89
CA LEU A 115 2.40 -6.77 -15.88
C LEU A 115 2.11 -6.31 -17.31
N PRO A 116 0.84 -6.06 -17.68
CA PRO A 116 0.53 -5.51 -19.00
C PRO A 116 1.00 -4.06 -19.08
N TRP A 117 1.84 -3.75 -20.07
CA TRP A 117 2.28 -2.40 -20.36
C TRP A 117 2.34 -2.16 -21.86
N ARG A 118 1.38 -1.37 -22.35
CA ARG A 118 1.17 -1.14 -23.79
C ARG A 118 0.94 -2.46 -24.53
N ASN A 119 1.79 -2.79 -25.49
CA ASN A 119 1.73 -3.99 -26.31
C ASN A 119 2.72 -5.07 -25.85
N LYS A 120 3.09 -5.08 -24.57
CA LYS A 120 4.07 -5.99 -23.98
C LYS A 120 3.63 -6.45 -22.59
N ARG A 121 4.23 -7.55 -22.13
CA ARG A 121 4.18 -7.99 -20.73
C ARG A 121 5.54 -7.75 -20.09
N LEU A 122 5.55 -7.13 -18.91
CA LEU A 122 6.77 -6.81 -18.17
C LEU A 122 6.95 -7.77 -17.00
N ARG A 123 8.21 -8.13 -16.77
CA ARG A 123 8.69 -8.66 -15.49
C ARG A 123 9.63 -7.63 -14.87
N ILE A 124 9.41 -7.31 -13.61
CA ILE A 124 10.19 -6.37 -12.82
C ILE A 124 10.65 -7.09 -11.56
N ILE A 125 11.97 -7.14 -11.35
CA ILE A 125 12.57 -7.67 -10.12
C ILE A 125 13.33 -6.54 -9.46
N VAL A 126 13.04 -6.31 -8.18
CA VAL A 126 13.72 -5.35 -7.32
C VAL A 126 14.40 -6.10 -6.19
N SER A 127 15.66 -5.78 -5.92
CA SER A 127 16.45 -6.39 -4.84
C SER A 127 17.46 -5.40 -4.25
N ASN A 128 18.24 -5.85 -3.26
CA ASN A 128 19.32 -5.08 -2.63
C ASN A 128 18.85 -3.72 -2.09
N GLY A 129 17.76 -3.69 -1.33
CA GLY A 129 17.20 -2.44 -0.78
C GLY A 129 16.57 -1.51 -1.84
N GLY A 130 16.43 -1.96 -3.09
CA GLY A 130 15.96 -1.14 -4.21
C GLY A 130 17.08 -0.64 -5.13
N SER A 131 18.35 -0.93 -4.84
CA SER A 131 19.46 -0.47 -5.71
C SER A 131 19.61 -1.29 -6.98
N THR A 132 19.03 -2.49 -7.03
CA THR A 132 19.09 -3.38 -8.19
C THR A 132 17.69 -3.54 -8.78
N VAL A 133 17.55 -3.20 -10.05
CA VAL A 133 16.32 -3.30 -10.81
C VAL A 133 16.60 -4.04 -12.11
N GLU A 134 15.97 -5.20 -12.25
CA GLU A 134 15.97 -5.99 -13.49
C GLU A 134 14.60 -5.89 -14.14
N GLN A 135 14.58 -5.52 -15.41
CA GLN A 135 13.35 -5.43 -16.21
C GLN A 135 13.53 -6.25 -17.48
N SER A 136 12.58 -7.15 -17.75
CA SER A 136 12.49 -7.88 -19.00
C SER A 136 11.10 -7.76 -19.62
N GLU A 137 11.02 -8.01 -20.94
CA GLU A 137 9.80 -7.88 -21.73
C GLU A 137 9.53 -9.18 -22.48
N GLU A 138 8.27 -9.62 -22.48
CA GLU A 138 7.77 -10.67 -23.36
C GLU A 138 6.80 -10.06 -24.40
N ARG A 139 6.87 -10.57 -25.63
CA ARG A 139 6.01 -10.16 -26.77
C ARG A 139 4.71 -10.93 -26.79
#